data_AF-A0AA96ZI56-F1
#
_entry.id   AF-A0AA96ZI56-F1
#
_cell.length_a   1.000
_cell.length_b   1.000
_cell.length_c   1.000
_cell.angle_alpha   90.00
_cell.angle_beta   90.00
_cell.angle_gamma   90.00
#
_symmetry.space_group_name_H-M   'P 1'
#
loop_
_entity.id
_entity.type
_entity.pdbx_description
1 polymer ?
#
loop_
_entity_poly.entity_id
_entity_poly.type
_entity_poly.pdbx_seq_one_letter_code
_entity_poly.pdbx_strand_id
1 'polypeptide(L)'
;MRGKWIGPTGVFLVVAFVAAGALGAVQPATGLPEEVLQLTQFGPALGVAAVAGWRPGQVRRLLAGHGGRGAGPAGLAVLLSAVAVTAVAVAGAALCGVPVAVRDPGSLAAPFGVVAAAQLLGACGEEIGWRCLLQPLLRERFGPWASSVAVGLAWGCWHVGVFTRSPAYAAGFLAATVAMSVLLGFAWERVGRWRLPVAGGFHALVNLGLLLFLDQESGATGPVLLFGAACVLVALPWVLTARRTGPAERAGHPDSIALI
;
A
#
# COMPACT_ATOMS: atom_id res chain seq x y z
N MET A 1 9.59 -25.97 -6.90
CA MET A 1 9.55 -24.49 -7.07
C MET A 1 10.38 -23.71 -6.03
N ARG A 2 11.32 -24.34 -5.30
CA ARG A 2 12.13 -23.64 -4.28
C ARG A 2 13.06 -22.61 -4.95
N GLY A 3 13.06 -21.36 -4.47
CA GLY A 3 14.04 -20.33 -4.85
C GLY A 3 13.68 -19.36 -5.99
N LYS A 4 12.60 -19.58 -6.76
CA LYS A 4 12.26 -18.70 -7.90
C LYS A 4 11.80 -17.28 -7.52
N TRP A 5 11.45 -17.05 -6.26
CA TRP A 5 11.05 -15.73 -5.74
C TRP A 5 12.22 -14.93 -5.16
N ILE A 6 13.25 -15.59 -4.61
CA ILE A 6 14.35 -14.95 -3.85
C ILE A 6 15.09 -13.93 -4.71
N GLY A 7 15.54 -14.34 -5.90
CA GLY A 7 16.26 -13.46 -6.81
C GLY A 7 15.45 -12.22 -7.21
N PRO A 8 14.25 -12.39 -7.81
CA PRO A 8 13.38 -11.27 -8.17
C PRO A 8 13.04 -10.35 -6.99
N THR A 9 12.75 -10.92 -5.82
CA THR A 9 12.49 -10.14 -4.59
C THR A 9 13.71 -9.32 -4.17
N GLY A 10 14.90 -9.91 -4.16
CA GLY A 10 16.13 -9.20 -3.80
C GLY A 10 16.44 -8.06 -4.76
N VAL A 11 16.38 -8.32 -6.08
CA VAL A 11 16.58 -7.28 -7.11
C VAL A 11 15.56 -6.16 -6.97
N PHE A 12 14.28 -6.50 -6.81
CA PHE A 12 13.23 -5.51 -6.61
C PHE A 12 13.51 -4.62 -5.40
N LEU A 13 13.78 -5.21 -4.23
CA LEU A 13 13.99 -4.43 -3.00
C LEU A 13 15.22 -3.52 -3.11
N VAL A 14 16.35 -4.05 -3.60
CA VAL A 14 17.57 -3.23 -3.76
C VAL A 14 17.31 -2.05 -4.69
N VAL A 15 16.72 -2.29 -5.87
CA VAL A 15 16.47 -1.21 -6.83
C VAL A 15 15.42 -0.25 -6.31
N ALA A 16 14.36 -0.72 -5.65
CA ALA A 16 13.31 0.15 -5.11
C ALA A 16 13.86 1.15 -4.08
N PHE A 17 14.76 0.71 -3.19
CA PHE A 17 15.39 1.56 -2.19
C PHE A 17 16.42 2.52 -2.82
N VAL A 18 17.33 2.00 -3.65
CA VAL A 18 18.39 2.82 -4.27
C VAL A 18 17.80 3.85 -5.22
N ALA A 19 16.86 3.46 -6.07
CA ALA A 19 16.23 4.37 -7.03
C ALA A 19 15.38 5.43 -6.32
N ALA A 20 14.66 5.08 -5.25
CA ALA A 20 13.95 6.08 -4.45
C ALA A 20 14.90 7.10 -3.83
N GLY A 21 16.03 6.66 -3.26
CA GLY A 21 17.05 7.56 -2.72
C GLY A 21 17.63 8.49 -3.78
N ALA A 22 17.96 7.95 -4.97
CA ALA A 22 18.46 8.75 -6.09
C ALA A 22 17.43 9.77 -6.59
N LEU A 23 16.16 9.37 -6.72
CA LEU A 23 15.07 10.26 -7.13
C LEU A 23 14.82 11.36 -6.10
N GLY A 24 14.85 11.03 -4.80
CA GLY A 24 14.78 12.01 -3.73
C GLY A 24 15.94 13.01 -3.76
N ALA A 25 17.16 12.56 -4.06
CA ALA A 25 18.32 13.45 -4.17
C ALA A 25 18.23 14.42 -5.37
N VAL A 26 17.57 14.01 -6.46
CA VAL A 26 17.39 14.84 -7.67
C VAL A 26 16.16 15.74 -7.56
N GLN A 27 15.17 15.39 -6.73
CA GLN A 27 13.90 16.10 -6.63
C GLN A 27 14.02 17.62 -6.43
N PRO A 28 14.87 18.15 -5.53
CA PRO A 28 15.02 19.59 -5.36
C PRO A 28 15.42 20.33 -6.65
N ALA A 29 16.18 19.69 -7.54
CA ALA A 29 16.60 20.28 -8.81
C ALA A 29 15.48 20.36 -9.86
N THR A 30 14.36 19.66 -9.65
CA THR A 30 13.22 19.67 -10.58
C THR A 30 12.27 20.84 -10.37
N GLY A 31 12.34 21.49 -9.20
CA GLY A 31 11.37 22.52 -8.80
C GLY A 31 9.96 21.98 -8.51
N LEU A 32 9.75 20.66 -8.56
CA LEU A 32 8.46 20.03 -8.29
C LEU A 32 8.19 19.98 -6.78
N PRO A 33 7.12 20.61 -6.26
CA PRO A 33 6.82 20.58 -4.84
C PRO A 33 6.51 19.16 -4.36
N GLU A 34 7.07 18.78 -3.22
CA GLU A 34 6.90 17.42 -2.66
C GLU A 34 5.43 17.12 -2.33
N GLU A 35 4.66 18.14 -1.93
CA GLU A 35 3.22 18.01 -1.66
C GLU A 35 2.38 17.67 -2.90
N VAL A 36 2.89 17.99 -4.10
CA VAL A 36 2.24 17.66 -5.38
C VAL A 36 2.60 16.23 -5.78
N LEU A 37 3.91 15.92 -5.82
CA LEU A 37 4.41 14.61 -6.22
C LEU A 37 5.79 14.37 -5.62
N GLN A 38 5.96 13.23 -4.96
CA GLN A 38 7.27 12.77 -4.51
C GLN A 38 7.87 11.85 -5.55
N LEU A 39 9.01 12.22 -6.13
CA LEU A 39 9.71 11.41 -7.14
C LEU A 39 10.16 10.07 -6.56
N THR A 40 10.45 10.02 -5.26
CA THR A 40 10.77 8.79 -4.53
C THR A 40 9.74 7.69 -4.80
N GLN A 41 8.46 8.02 -4.97
CA GLN A 41 7.36 7.07 -5.23
C GLN A 41 7.55 6.21 -6.49
N PHE A 42 8.39 6.63 -7.43
CA PHE A 42 8.70 5.84 -8.63
C PHE A 42 9.82 4.81 -8.42
N GLY A 43 10.47 4.78 -7.24
CA GLY A 43 11.48 3.77 -6.89
C GLY A 43 10.98 2.33 -7.06
N PRO A 44 9.83 1.94 -6.47
CA PRO A 44 9.24 0.63 -6.68
C PRO A 44 8.92 0.32 -8.15
N ALA A 45 8.42 1.29 -8.93
CA ALA A 45 8.19 1.10 -10.37
C ALA A 45 9.49 0.79 -11.14
N LEU A 46 10.59 1.48 -10.80
CA LEU A 46 11.92 1.18 -11.36
C LEU A 46 12.43 -0.20 -10.91
N GLY A 47 12.11 -0.61 -9.67
CA GLY A 47 12.34 -1.98 -9.21
C GLY A 47 11.60 -3.03 -10.04
N VAL A 48 10.35 -2.76 -10.41
CA VAL A 48 9.59 -3.63 -11.33
C VAL A 48 10.25 -3.68 -12.70
N ALA A 49 10.68 -2.55 -13.24
CA ALA A 49 11.35 -2.47 -14.54
C ALA A 49 12.67 -3.27 -14.54
N ALA A 50 13.46 -3.20 -13.48
CA ALA A 50 14.70 -3.98 -13.35
C ALA A 50 14.43 -5.49 -13.34
N VAL A 51 13.44 -5.94 -12.57
CA VAL A 51 13.03 -7.36 -12.58
C VAL A 51 12.44 -7.76 -13.93
N ALA A 52 11.73 -6.86 -14.62
CA ALA A 52 11.19 -7.12 -15.96
C ALA A 52 12.30 -7.28 -17.00
N GLY A 53 13.40 -6.52 -16.90
CA GLY A 53 14.58 -6.68 -17.76
C GLY A 53 15.25 -8.06 -17.61
N TRP A 54 15.19 -8.65 -16.42
CA TRP A 54 15.77 -9.97 -16.15
C TRP A 54 14.78 -11.14 -16.36
N ARG A 55 13.52 -10.96 -15.95
CA ARG A 55 12.46 -11.99 -15.91
C ARG A 55 11.14 -11.48 -16.49
N PRO A 56 11.11 -11.06 -17.78
CA PRO A 56 9.95 -10.38 -18.36
C PRO A 56 8.68 -11.24 -18.32
N GLY A 57 8.79 -12.54 -18.59
CA GLY A 57 7.64 -13.45 -18.56
C GLY A 57 7.05 -13.64 -17.16
N GLN A 58 7.86 -13.55 -16.10
CA GLN A 58 7.38 -13.63 -14.73
C GLN A 58 6.62 -12.35 -14.35
N VAL A 59 7.21 -11.19 -14.61
CA VAL A 59 6.57 -9.90 -14.33
C VAL A 59 5.27 -9.76 -15.11
N ARG A 60 5.26 -10.08 -16.41
CA ARG A 60 4.02 -10.04 -17.22
C ARG A 60 2.91 -10.89 -16.64
N ARG A 61 3.18 -12.13 -16.22
CA ARG A 61 2.18 -12.99 -15.57
C ARG A 61 1.69 -12.39 -14.25
N LEU A 62 2.61 -11.93 -13.41
CA LEU A 62 2.28 -11.34 -12.12
C LEU A 62 1.41 -10.10 -12.30
N LEU A 63 1.74 -9.20 -13.24
CA LEU A 63 1.01 -7.95 -13.53
C LEU A 63 -0.29 -8.14 -14.31
N ALA A 64 -0.44 -9.20 -15.12
CA ALA A 64 -1.71 -9.52 -15.77
C ALA A 64 -2.80 -9.90 -14.74
N GLY A 65 -2.39 -10.62 -13.69
CA GLY A 65 -3.28 -11.00 -12.60
C GLY A 65 -4.23 -12.11 -12.99
N HIS A 66 -5.18 -12.38 -12.10
CA HIS A 66 -6.15 -13.45 -12.30
C HIS A 66 -7.44 -12.90 -12.93
N GLY A 67 -8.04 -13.70 -13.82
CA GLY A 67 -9.27 -13.34 -14.52
C GLY A 67 -10.44 -13.09 -13.57
N GLY A 68 -11.25 -12.07 -13.87
CA GLY A 68 -12.43 -11.70 -13.09
C GLY A 68 -13.23 -10.60 -13.77
N ARG A 69 -14.54 -10.50 -13.47
CA ARG A 69 -15.39 -9.35 -13.82
C ARG A 69 -14.88 -8.10 -13.06
N GLY A 70 -15.41 -6.90 -13.33
CA GLY A 70 -14.97 -5.61 -12.73
C GLY A 70 -14.59 -5.68 -11.23
N ALA A 71 -13.80 -4.71 -10.71
CA ALA A 71 -13.43 -4.68 -9.29
C ALA A 71 -14.64 -4.82 -8.33
N GLY A 72 -15.83 -4.42 -8.81
CA GLY A 72 -17.11 -4.74 -8.20
C GLY A 72 -17.26 -4.17 -6.79
N PRO A 73 -18.11 -4.79 -5.96
CA PRO A 73 -18.31 -4.37 -4.57
C PRO A 73 -17.03 -4.42 -3.72
N ALA A 74 -16.11 -5.36 -4.04
CA ALA A 74 -14.85 -5.49 -3.31
C ALA A 74 -13.92 -4.30 -3.54
N GLY A 75 -13.79 -3.83 -4.79
CA GLY A 75 -13.02 -2.63 -5.12
C GLY A 75 -13.59 -1.38 -4.43
N LEU A 76 -14.91 -1.21 -4.47
CA LEU A 76 -15.57 -0.11 -3.77
C LEU A 76 -15.34 -0.17 -2.26
N ALA A 77 -15.47 -1.34 -1.64
CA ALA A 77 -15.21 -1.51 -0.21
C ALA A 77 -13.76 -1.15 0.17
N VAL A 78 -12.78 -1.46 -0.68
CA VAL A 78 -11.39 -1.03 -0.48
C VAL A 78 -11.29 0.50 -0.52
N LEU A 79 -11.84 1.15 -1.54
CA LEU A 79 -11.77 2.62 -1.64
C LEU A 79 -12.49 3.31 -0.47
N LEU A 80 -13.64 2.80 -0.04
CA LEU A 80 -14.34 3.28 1.16
C LEU A 80 -13.52 3.06 2.44
N SER A 81 -12.69 2.00 2.49
CA SER A 81 -11.78 1.79 3.62
C SER A 81 -10.73 2.90 3.71
N ALA A 82 -10.24 3.45 2.59
CA ALA A 82 -9.32 4.60 2.61
C ALA A 82 -9.97 5.83 3.25
N VAL A 83 -11.21 6.14 2.85
CA VAL A 83 -11.98 7.25 3.45
C VAL A 83 -12.24 7.00 4.93
N ALA A 84 -12.57 5.75 5.31
CA ALA A 84 -12.79 5.38 6.70
C ALA A 84 -11.53 5.53 7.56
N VAL A 85 -10.33 5.20 7.04
CA VAL A 85 -9.06 5.42 7.76
C VAL A 85 -8.90 6.89 8.15
N THR A 86 -9.07 7.81 7.19
CA THR A 86 -8.96 9.24 7.45
C THR A 86 -10.02 9.71 8.44
N ALA A 87 -11.28 9.31 8.25
CA ALA A 87 -12.37 9.70 9.14
C ALA A 87 -12.18 9.22 10.58
N VAL A 88 -11.74 7.97 10.77
CA VAL A 88 -11.46 7.40 12.10
C VAL A 88 -10.26 8.07 12.74
N ALA A 89 -9.20 8.37 11.98
CA ALA A 89 -8.03 9.07 12.50
C ALA A 89 -8.36 10.51 12.96
N VAL A 90 -9.14 11.25 12.16
CA VAL A 90 -9.62 12.60 12.51
C VAL A 90 -10.54 12.57 13.73
N ALA A 91 -11.48 11.63 13.79
CA ALA A 91 -12.35 11.46 14.94
C ALA A 91 -11.55 11.11 16.20
N GLY A 92 -10.57 10.20 16.10
CA GLY A 92 -9.66 9.85 17.19
C GLY A 92 -8.85 11.06 17.67
N ALA A 93 -8.36 11.89 16.74
CA ALA A 93 -7.64 13.12 17.09
C ALA A 93 -8.52 14.10 17.85
N ALA A 94 -9.74 14.33 17.37
CA ALA A 94 -10.71 15.18 18.06
C ALA A 94 -11.04 14.67 19.47
N LEU A 95 -11.26 13.36 19.63
CA LEU A 95 -11.56 12.73 20.92
C LEU A 95 -10.39 12.79 21.91
N CYS A 96 -9.15 12.73 21.40
CA CYS A 96 -7.94 12.80 22.22
C CYS A 96 -7.42 14.23 22.43
N GLY A 97 -8.11 15.26 21.92
CA GLY A 97 -7.65 16.64 21.98
C GLY A 97 -6.37 16.90 21.17
N VAL A 98 -6.06 16.05 20.19
CA VAL A 98 -4.94 16.23 19.26
C VAL A 98 -5.39 17.18 18.14
N PRO A 99 -4.66 18.28 17.88
CA PRO A 99 -5.02 19.21 16.81
C PRO A 99 -5.10 18.51 15.45
N VAL A 100 -6.18 18.77 14.73
CA VAL A 100 -6.41 18.32 13.35
C VAL A 100 -6.10 19.48 12.43
N ALA A 101 -5.17 19.29 11.49
CA ALA A 101 -4.81 20.32 10.53
C ALA A 101 -5.81 20.27 9.36
N VAL A 102 -6.78 21.19 9.34
CA VAL A 102 -7.69 21.32 8.18
C VAL A 102 -7.05 22.27 7.17
N ARG A 103 -6.50 21.72 6.09
CA ARG A 103 -5.87 22.49 5.02
C ARG A 103 -6.88 22.83 3.93
N ASP A 104 -6.94 24.10 3.56
CA ASP A 104 -7.75 24.55 2.42
C ASP A 104 -7.15 23.99 1.11
N PRO A 105 -7.90 23.23 0.29
CA PRO A 105 -7.43 22.77 -1.02
C PRO A 105 -6.98 23.90 -1.95
N GLY A 106 -7.48 25.13 -1.77
CA GLY A 106 -7.04 26.31 -2.51
C GLY A 106 -5.64 26.81 -2.13
N SER A 107 -5.10 26.37 -0.99
CA SER A 107 -3.77 26.73 -0.47
C SER A 107 -2.63 25.80 -0.93
N LEU A 108 -2.94 24.82 -1.78
CA LEU A 108 -1.95 23.89 -2.33
C LEU A 108 -1.12 24.57 -3.43
N ALA A 109 0.12 24.12 -3.63
CA ALA A 109 1.03 24.63 -4.65
C ALA A 109 0.53 24.41 -6.10
N ALA A 110 -0.50 23.59 -6.29
CA ALA A 110 -1.17 23.37 -7.57
C ALA A 110 -2.68 23.19 -7.35
N PRO A 111 -3.51 23.38 -8.39
CA PRO A 111 -4.95 23.11 -8.30
C PRO A 111 -5.22 21.70 -7.76
N PHE A 112 -6.18 21.56 -6.85
CA PHE A 112 -6.46 20.29 -6.16
C PHE A 112 -6.61 19.09 -7.11
N GLY A 113 -7.25 19.27 -8.27
CA GLY A 113 -7.38 18.21 -9.28
C GLY A 113 -6.04 17.71 -9.83
N VAL A 114 -5.05 18.60 -9.98
CA VAL A 114 -3.68 18.27 -10.40
C VAL A 114 -2.97 17.51 -9.29
N VAL A 115 -3.08 17.97 -8.04
CA VAL A 115 -2.51 17.29 -6.86
C VAL A 115 -3.11 15.89 -6.71
N ALA A 116 -4.43 15.74 -6.83
CA ALA A 116 -5.10 14.46 -6.75
C ALA A 116 -4.66 13.48 -7.85
N ALA A 117 -4.52 13.98 -9.09
CA ALA A 117 -4.02 13.18 -10.21
C ALA A 117 -2.55 12.76 -10.02
N ALA A 118 -1.71 13.68 -9.53
CA ALA A 118 -0.31 13.42 -9.23
C ALA A 118 -0.16 12.40 -8.09
N GLN A 119 -0.93 12.54 -7.01
CA GLN A 119 -0.96 11.57 -5.91
C GLN A 119 -1.43 10.19 -6.38
N LEU A 120 -2.42 10.12 -7.27
CA LEU A 120 -2.82 8.84 -7.88
C LEU A 120 -1.71 8.21 -8.70
N LEU A 121 -0.99 9.01 -9.49
CA LEU A 121 0.14 8.56 -10.28
C LEU A 121 1.28 8.03 -9.40
N GLY A 122 1.69 8.80 -8.38
CA GLY A 122 2.72 8.41 -7.42
C GLY A 122 2.33 7.14 -6.67
N ALA A 123 1.11 7.08 -6.14
CA ALA A 123 0.56 5.89 -5.49
C ALA A 123 0.59 4.66 -6.41
N CYS A 124 0.19 4.79 -7.68
CA CYS A 124 0.30 3.67 -8.63
C CYS A 124 1.76 3.26 -8.90
N GLY A 125 2.69 4.22 -8.92
CA GLY A 125 4.14 3.99 -9.02
C GLY A 125 4.70 3.14 -7.88
N GLU A 126 4.15 3.29 -6.67
CA GLU A 126 4.50 2.44 -5.54
C GLU A 126 3.78 1.08 -5.60
N GLU A 127 2.46 1.09 -5.80
CA GLU A 127 1.61 -0.09 -5.70
C GLU A 127 1.86 -1.13 -6.81
N ILE A 128 2.39 -0.71 -7.96
CA ILE A 128 2.85 -1.66 -8.99
C ILE A 128 4.00 -2.54 -8.47
N GLY A 129 4.88 -1.99 -7.64
CA GLY A 129 5.96 -2.74 -6.98
C GLY A 129 5.45 -3.56 -5.81
N TRP A 130 4.80 -2.91 -4.85
CA TRP A 130 4.42 -3.55 -3.59
C TRP A 130 3.32 -4.59 -3.77
N ARG A 131 2.21 -4.25 -4.44
CA ARG A 131 0.99 -5.07 -4.51
C ARG A 131 0.91 -5.91 -5.78
N CYS A 132 1.53 -5.46 -6.87
CA CYS A 132 1.48 -6.18 -8.14
C CYS A 132 2.71 -7.08 -8.41
N LEU A 133 3.86 -6.81 -7.77
CA LEU A 133 5.07 -7.65 -7.90
C LEU A 133 5.44 -8.36 -6.61
N LEU A 134 5.79 -7.63 -5.54
CA LEU A 134 6.35 -8.23 -4.33
C LEU A 134 5.31 -9.09 -3.57
N GLN A 135 4.10 -8.57 -3.38
CA GLN A 135 3.02 -9.29 -2.70
C GLN A 135 2.76 -10.69 -3.31
N PRO A 136 2.50 -10.86 -4.63
CA PRO A 136 2.27 -12.20 -5.17
C PRO A 136 3.52 -13.09 -5.13
N LEU A 137 4.73 -12.54 -5.32
CA LEU A 137 5.99 -13.31 -5.18
C LEU A 137 6.12 -13.94 -3.78
N LEU A 138 5.83 -13.17 -2.73
CA LEU A 138 5.91 -13.66 -1.35
C LEU A 138 4.71 -14.55 -1.01
N ARG A 139 3.52 -14.23 -1.53
CA ARG A 139 2.28 -14.98 -1.24
C ARG A 139 2.34 -16.42 -1.72
N GLU A 140 2.96 -16.70 -2.86
CA GLU A 140 3.19 -18.08 -3.35
C GLU A 140 3.93 -18.96 -2.34
N ARG A 141 4.79 -18.37 -1.51
CA ARG A 141 5.62 -19.09 -0.53
C ARG A 141 5.05 -19.06 0.89
N PHE A 142 4.56 -17.91 1.33
CA PHE A 142 4.24 -17.62 2.73
C PHE A 142 2.73 -17.51 3.01
N GLY A 143 1.90 -17.52 1.96
CA GLY A 143 0.46 -17.35 2.09
C GLY A 143 0.02 -15.91 2.39
N PRO A 144 -1.30 -15.67 2.45
CA PRO A 144 -1.90 -14.33 2.53
C PRO A 144 -1.39 -13.45 3.67
N TRP A 145 -1.36 -14.00 4.88
CA TRP A 145 -1.06 -13.23 6.08
C TRP A 145 0.40 -12.79 6.12
N ALA A 146 1.31 -13.76 6.07
CA ALA A 146 2.74 -13.50 6.18
C ALA A 146 3.27 -12.69 4.99
N SER A 147 2.76 -12.88 3.77
CA SER A 147 3.15 -12.03 2.65
C SER A 147 2.73 -10.58 2.85
N SER A 148 1.51 -10.34 3.34
CA SER A 148 1.00 -8.98 3.52
C SER A 148 1.74 -8.21 4.61
N VAL A 149 2.05 -8.90 5.72
CA VAL A 149 2.88 -8.32 6.79
C VAL A 149 4.29 -8.03 6.28
N ALA A 150 4.92 -8.97 5.57
CA ALA A 150 6.27 -8.78 5.02
C ALA A 150 6.33 -7.61 4.02
N VAL A 151 5.35 -7.49 3.12
CA VAL A 151 5.25 -6.34 2.20
C VAL A 151 5.04 -5.04 2.97
N GLY A 152 4.17 -5.03 3.98
CA GLY A 152 3.90 -3.83 4.77
C GLY A 152 5.11 -3.35 5.56
N LEU A 153 5.91 -4.27 6.09
CA LEU A 153 7.20 -3.97 6.73
C LEU A 153 8.22 -3.46 5.72
N ALA A 154 8.36 -4.12 4.56
CA ALA A 154 9.29 -3.68 3.52
C ALA A 154 8.94 -2.28 3.01
N TRP A 155 7.65 -2.02 2.78
CA TRP A 155 7.13 -0.71 2.36
C TRP A 155 7.30 0.36 3.45
N GLY A 156 7.04 0.01 4.72
CA GLY A 156 7.28 0.91 5.84
C GLY A 156 8.76 1.26 6.00
N CYS A 157 9.65 0.27 5.97
CA CYS A 157 11.10 0.47 6.07
C CYS A 157 11.71 1.19 4.87
N TRP A 158 11.04 1.15 3.72
CA TRP A 158 11.43 1.92 2.53
C TRP A 158 11.35 3.44 2.76
N HIS A 159 10.49 3.90 3.68
CA HIS A 159 10.42 5.30 4.09
C HIS A 159 11.51 5.64 5.11
N VAL A 160 12.76 5.64 4.68
CA VAL A 160 13.93 5.83 5.58
C VAL A 160 13.87 7.11 6.42
N GLY A 161 13.27 8.19 5.90
CA GLY A 161 13.11 9.46 6.61
C GLY A 161 12.23 9.36 7.86
N VAL A 162 11.36 8.37 7.96
CA VAL A 162 10.51 8.14 9.15
C VAL A 162 11.35 7.82 10.38
N PHE A 163 12.51 7.18 10.21
CA PHE A 163 13.40 6.79 11.31
C PHE A 163 14.29 7.94 11.84
N THR A 164 14.27 9.12 11.20
CA THR A 164 14.91 10.32 11.75
C THR A 164 14.01 11.04 12.76
N ARG A 165 12.74 10.65 12.85
CA ARG A 165 11.76 11.16 13.82
C ARG A 165 11.80 10.35 15.13
N SER A 166 10.86 10.60 16.04
CA SER A 166 10.77 9.87 17.30
C SER A 166 10.49 8.36 17.07
N PRO A 167 10.97 7.45 17.93
CA PRO A 167 10.63 6.03 17.82
C PRO A 167 9.12 5.76 17.82
N ALA A 168 8.35 6.58 18.54
CA ALA A 168 6.89 6.50 18.56
C ALA A 168 6.27 6.90 17.22
N TYR A 169 6.79 7.94 16.55
CA TYR A 169 6.40 8.32 15.19
C TYR A 169 6.64 7.14 14.23
N ALA A 170 7.83 6.57 14.25
CA ALA A 170 8.18 5.43 13.41
C ALA A 170 7.29 4.21 13.68
N ALA A 171 6.99 3.93 14.95
CA ALA A 171 6.08 2.84 15.32
C ALA A 171 4.66 3.05 14.79
N GLY A 172 4.10 4.26 14.92
CA GLY A 172 2.79 4.60 14.38
C GLY A 172 2.73 4.46 12.86
N PHE A 173 3.76 4.93 12.17
CA PHE A 173 3.87 4.83 10.71
C PHE A 173 3.99 3.36 10.26
N LEU A 174 4.87 2.57 10.88
CA LEU A 174 5.00 1.14 10.57
C LEU A 174 3.71 0.36 10.85
N ALA A 175 2.99 0.70 11.92
CA ALA A 175 1.68 0.11 12.19
C ALA A 175 0.68 0.43 11.07
N ALA A 176 0.69 1.67 10.57
CA ALA A 176 -0.14 2.07 9.42
C ALA A 176 0.21 1.28 8.15
N THR A 177 1.50 1.24 7.76
CA THR A 177 1.90 0.56 6.52
C THR A 177 1.63 -0.94 6.56
N VAL A 178 1.86 -1.59 7.71
CA VAL A 178 1.54 -3.02 7.91
C VAL A 178 0.04 -3.25 7.84
N ALA A 179 -0.76 -2.46 8.56
CA ALA A 179 -2.22 -2.63 8.58
C ALA A 179 -2.85 -2.41 7.20
N MET A 180 -2.45 -1.35 6.48
CA MET A 180 -2.89 -1.10 5.11
C MET A 180 -2.46 -2.22 4.16
N SER A 181 -1.23 -2.73 4.29
CA SER A 181 -0.77 -3.86 3.49
C SER A 181 -1.55 -5.14 3.77
N VAL A 182 -1.90 -5.41 5.03
CA VAL A 182 -2.78 -6.52 5.41
C VAL A 182 -4.16 -6.36 4.79
N LEU A 183 -4.78 -5.18 4.87
CA LEU A 183 -6.07 -4.88 4.24
C LEU A 183 -6.03 -5.17 2.73
N LEU A 184 -5.08 -4.56 2.01
CA LEU A 184 -4.94 -4.74 0.56
C LEU A 184 -4.58 -6.19 0.19
N GLY A 185 -3.77 -6.85 1.00
CA GLY A 185 -3.37 -8.24 0.79
C GLY A 185 -4.51 -9.25 0.97
N PHE A 186 -5.50 -8.95 1.80
CA PHE A 186 -6.74 -9.73 1.91
C PHE A 186 -7.77 -9.38 0.83
N ALA A 187 -7.81 -8.12 0.40
CA ALA A 187 -8.64 -7.72 -0.73
C ALA A 187 -8.12 -8.27 -2.08
N TRP A 188 -6.83 -8.62 -2.14
CA TRP A 188 -6.09 -8.95 -3.36
C TRP A 188 -6.79 -9.95 -4.30
N GLU A 189 -7.29 -11.07 -3.78
CA GLU A 189 -7.99 -12.08 -4.60
C GLU A 189 -9.33 -11.57 -5.12
N ARG A 190 -10.04 -10.75 -4.31
CA ARG A 190 -11.36 -10.22 -4.65
C ARG A 190 -11.31 -9.14 -5.73
N VAL A 191 -10.17 -8.44 -5.87
CA VAL A 191 -9.99 -7.36 -6.87
C VAL A 191 -9.33 -7.85 -8.17
N GLY A 192 -8.62 -8.99 -8.14
CA GLY A 192 -8.05 -9.65 -9.32
C GLY A 192 -7.21 -8.72 -10.20
N ARG A 193 -7.52 -8.64 -11.50
CA ARG A 193 -6.83 -7.76 -12.46
C ARG A 193 -6.90 -6.26 -12.14
N TRP A 194 -7.86 -5.82 -11.32
CA TRP A 194 -8.04 -4.42 -10.94
C TRP A 194 -7.19 -3.98 -9.75
N ARG A 195 -6.31 -4.84 -9.24
CA ARG A 195 -5.47 -4.54 -8.06
C ARG A 195 -4.67 -3.25 -8.17
N LEU A 196 -4.12 -2.89 -9.33
CA LEU A 196 -3.29 -1.69 -9.47
C LEU A 196 -4.13 -0.43 -9.31
N PRO A 197 -5.18 -0.20 -10.13
CA PRO A 197 -6.01 1.00 -9.96
C PRO A 197 -6.73 1.03 -8.61
N VAL A 198 -7.11 -0.12 -8.03
CA VAL A 198 -7.77 -0.14 -6.71
C VAL A 198 -6.79 0.16 -5.57
N ALA A 199 -5.60 -0.47 -5.57
CA ALA A 199 -4.59 -0.20 -4.54
C ALA A 199 -4.03 1.22 -4.68
N GLY A 200 -3.76 1.68 -5.91
CA GLY A 200 -3.32 3.05 -6.18
C GLY A 200 -4.38 4.07 -5.78
N GLY A 201 -5.67 3.81 -6.07
CA GLY A 201 -6.77 4.66 -5.62
C GLY A 201 -6.91 4.69 -4.10
N PHE A 202 -6.81 3.53 -3.43
CA PHE A 202 -6.81 3.45 -1.96
C PHE A 202 -5.69 4.30 -1.36
N HIS A 203 -4.46 4.10 -1.85
CA HIS A 203 -3.28 4.79 -1.36
C HIS A 203 -3.39 6.30 -1.61
N ALA A 204 -3.78 6.72 -2.82
CA ALA A 204 -3.99 8.14 -3.14
C ALA A 204 -5.04 8.80 -2.24
N LEU A 205 -6.16 8.13 -1.96
CA LEU A 205 -7.20 8.63 -1.05
C LEU A 205 -6.67 8.78 0.38
N VAL A 206 -5.83 7.85 0.85
CA VAL A 206 -5.16 7.96 2.15
C VAL A 206 -4.20 9.16 2.16
N ASN A 207 -3.35 9.31 1.14
CA ASN A 207 -2.41 10.44 1.04
C ASN A 207 -3.13 11.78 1.02
N LEU A 208 -4.21 11.91 0.25
CA LEU A 208 -5.04 13.12 0.22
C LEU A 208 -5.70 13.38 1.57
N GLY A 209 -6.16 12.35 2.26
CA GLY A 209 -6.70 12.47 3.62
C GLY A 209 -5.65 12.97 4.63
N LEU A 210 -4.42 12.43 4.56
CA LEU A 210 -3.30 12.88 5.38
C LEU A 210 -2.94 14.35 5.09
N LEU A 211 -2.81 14.70 3.81
CA LEU A 211 -2.47 16.05 3.34
C LEU A 211 -3.49 17.11 3.79
N LEU A 212 -4.78 16.78 3.75
CA LEU A 212 -5.85 17.74 4.01
C LEU A 212 -6.25 17.83 5.48
N PHE A 213 -6.06 16.77 6.28
CA PHE A 213 -6.64 16.69 7.62
C PHE A 213 -5.64 16.38 8.75
N LEU A 214 -4.47 15.83 8.47
CA LEU A 214 -3.58 15.31 9.53
C LEU A 214 -2.16 15.91 9.52
N ASP A 215 -1.76 16.57 8.42
CA ASP A 215 -0.47 17.23 8.24
C ASP A 215 0.73 16.43 8.79
N GLN A 216 1.02 15.32 8.12
CA GLN A 216 2.12 14.43 8.48
C GLN A 216 3.50 15.10 8.38
N GLU A 217 3.64 16.16 7.58
CA GLU A 217 4.91 16.87 7.38
C GLU A 217 5.38 17.60 8.64
N SER A 218 4.45 17.95 9.53
CA SER A 218 4.75 18.53 10.85
C SER A 218 5.67 17.65 11.71
N GLY A 219 5.73 16.33 11.44
CA GLY A 219 6.47 15.37 12.27
C GLY A 219 5.84 15.12 13.64
N ALA A 220 4.61 15.60 13.88
CA ALA A 220 3.89 15.44 15.14
C ALA A 220 3.56 13.96 15.40
N THR A 221 3.92 13.46 16.58
CA THR A 221 3.75 12.03 16.91
C THR A 221 2.28 11.63 17.13
N GLY A 222 1.47 12.51 17.73
CA GLY A 222 0.06 12.22 18.05
C GLY A 222 -0.79 11.83 16.83
N PRO A 223 -0.84 12.65 15.76
CA PRO A 223 -1.58 12.32 14.54
C PRO A 223 -1.15 11.00 13.90
N VAL A 224 0.14 10.70 13.86
CA VAL A 224 0.68 9.46 13.26
C VAL A 224 0.28 8.22 14.04
N LEU A 225 0.32 8.28 15.36
CA LEU A 225 -0.12 7.16 16.22
C LEU A 225 -1.60 6.87 16.02
N LEU A 226 -2.44 7.92 15.96
CA LEU A 226 -3.87 7.79 15.72
C LEU A 226 -4.18 7.30 14.30
N PHE A 227 -3.41 7.75 13.31
CA PHE A 227 -3.49 7.23 11.94
C PHE A 227 -3.14 5.74 11.90
N GLY A 228 -2.03 5.32 12.53
CA GLY A 228 -1.67 3.92 12.65
C GLY A 228 -2.76 3.07 13.33
N ALA A 229 -3.33 3.57 14.42
CA ALA A 229 -4.46 2.93 15.10
C ALA A 229 -5.70 2.84 14.20
N ALA A 230 -6.04 3.89 13.46
CA ALA A 230 -7.15 3.90 12.51
C ALA A 230 -6.96 2.87 11.39
N CYS A 231 -5.75 2.78 10.81
CA CYS A 231 -5.41 1.74 9.83
C CYS A 231 -5.61 0.34 10.41
N VAL A 232 -5.15 0.08 11.63
CA VAL A 232 -5.34 -1.22 12.31
C VAL A 232 -6.82 -1.53 12.46
N LEU A 233 -7.62 -0.59 13.01
CA LEU A 233 -9.05 -0.77 13.22
C LEU A 233 -9.80 -1.06 11.92
N VAL A 234 -9.51 -0.29 10.86
CA VAL A 234 -10.15 -0.46 9.55
C VAL A 234 -9.71 -1.74 8.83
N ALA A 235 -8.51 -2.26 9.13
CA ALA A 235 -8.06 -3.55 8.60
C ALA A 235 -8.77 -4.75 9.27
N LEU A 236 -9.26 -4.64 10.50
CA LEU A 236 -9.84 -5.77 11.25
C LEU A 236 -10.98 -6.49 10.51
N PRO A 237 -11.99 -5.82 9.92
CA PRO A 237 -13.06 -6.49 9.19
C PRO A 237 -12.56 -7.33 8.00
N TRP A 238 -11.51 -6.87 7.33
CA TRP A 238 -10.89 -7.60 6.22
C TRP A 238 -10.24 -8.89 6.69
N VAL A 239 -9.54 -8.85 7.83
CA VAL A 239 -8.93 -10.04 8.46
C VAL A 239 -10.01 -11.02 8.94
N LEU A 240 -11.05 -10.53 9.61
CA LEU A 240 -12.10 -11.35 10.20
C LEU A 240 -12.96 -12.04 9.12
N THR A 241 -13.31 -11.34 8.04
CA THR A 241 -14.10 -11.94 6.96
C THR A 241 -13.29 -12.98 6.17
N ALA A 242 -12.00 -12.76 5.96
CA ALA A 242 -11.13 -13.73 5.28
C ALA A 242 -10.92 -15.03 6.08
N ARG A 243 -10.92 -14.96 7.41
CA ARG A 243 -10.85 -16.16 8.26
C ARG A 243 -12.13 -17.00 8.22
N ARG A 244 -13.29 -16.38 8.00
CA ARG A 244 -14.59 -17.08 7.95
C ARG A 244 -14.80 -17.88 6.66
N THR A 245 -14.20 -17.46 5.55
CA THR A 245 -14.35 -18.16 4.25
C THR A 245 -13.39 -19.35 4.10
N GLY A 246 -12.29 -19.40 4.87
CA GLY A 246 -11.23 -20.41 4.76
C GLY A 246 -11.59 -21.87 5.12
N PRO A 247 -12.49 -22.16 6.09
CA PRO A 247 -12.87 -23.55 6.41
C PRO A 247 -13.96 -24.13 5.49
N ALA A 248 -14.91 -23.32 5.02
CA ALA A 248 -16.10 -23.82 4.30
C ALA A 248 -15.79 -24.25 2.86
N GLU A 249 -14.86 -23.59 2.17
CA GLU A 249 -14.47 -23.94 0.80
C GLU A 249 -13.64 -25.23 0.70
N ARG A 250 -12.94 -25.64 1.77
CA ARG A 250 -12.16 -26.89 1.79
C ARG A 250 -13.01 -28.15 1.97
N ALA A 251 -14.22 -28.02 2.50
CA ALA A 251 -15.14 -29.13 2.70
C ALA A 251 -16.02 -29.43 1.46
N GLY A 252 -15.96 -28.59 0.42
CA GLY A 252 -16.81 -28.68 -0.77
C GLY A 252 -16.17 -29.34 -2.00
N HIS A 253 -14.99 -29.94 -1.88
CA HIS A 253 -14.34 -30.66 -2.98
C HIS A 253 -14.46 -32.17 -2.77
N PRO A 254 -15.42 -32.87 -3.41
CA PRO A 254 -15.59 -34.30 -3.29
C PRO A 254 -14.61 -35.04 -4.20
N ASP A 255 -13.31 -35.03 -3.86
CA ASP A 255 -12.30 -35.86 -4.50
C ASP A 255 -11.84 -36.97 -3.54
N SER A 256 -12.72 -37.93 -3.27
CA SER A 256 -12.34 -39.28 -2.81
C SER A 256 -13.53 -40.24 -2.82
N ILE A 257 -13.85 -40.79 -3.99
CA ILE A 257 -14.38 -42.16 -4.13
C ILE A 257 -13.45 -42.81 -5.16
N ALA A 258 -12.33 -43.38 -4.71
CA ALA A 258 -12.18 -44.81 -4.44
C ALA A 258 -12.40 -45.66 -5.71
N LEU A 259 -11.30 -45.91 -6.43
CA LEU A 259 -11.14 -47.06 -7.32
C LEU A 259 -10.27 -48.07 -6.56
N ILE A 260 -10.93 -49.10 -6.03
CA ILE A 260 -10.38 -50.45 -5.81
C ILE A 260 -11.15 -51.35 -6.77
#